data_AF-A0A726QWC4-F1
#
_entry.id   AF-A0A726QWC4-F1
#
_cell.length_a   1.000
_cell.length_b   1.000
_cell.length_c   1.000
_cell.angle_alpha   90.00
_cell.angle_beta   90.00
_cell.angle_gamma   90.00
#
_symmetry.space_group_name_H-M   'P 1'
#
loop_
_entity.id
_entity.type
_entity.pdbx_description
1 polymer ?
#
loop_
_entity_poly.entity_id
_entity_poly.type
_entity_poly.pdbx_seq_one_letter_code
_entity_poly.pdbx_strand_id
1 'polypeptide(L)'
;DWLKGLLDAAKDTVQAERETGERPVTEADNKQALTKLFLETRPETTPKLIGDVVEQIDKIVKATRFDGWQSSHSGPREIQKALLLTLAQFGLGKDKELFQKAYGYIEEHY
;
A
#
# COMPACT_ATOMS: atom_id res chain seq x y z
N ASP A 1 -4.76 -18.75 -8.15
CA ASP A 1 -4.32 -17.63 -9.01
C ASP A 1 -5.28 -16.42 -9.11
N TRP A 2 -6.14 -16.15 -8.11
CA TRP A 2 -7.03 -14.97 -8.12
C TRP A 2 -6.29 -13.63 -7.87
N LEU A 3 -5.21 -13.65 -7.09
CA LEU A 3 -4.38 -12.49 -6.80
C LEU A 3 -3.58 -11.98 -8.01
N LYS A 4 -3.20 -12.86 -8.95
CA LYS A 4 -2.41 -12.49 -10.13
C LYS A 4 -3.22 -11.65 -11.13
N GLY A 5 -4.47 -12.01 -11.38
CA GLY A 5 -5.32 -11.30 -12.35
C GLY A 5 -5.85 -9.94 -11.88
N LEU A 6 -5.68 -9.59 -10.60
CA LEU A 6 -6.13 -8.29 -10.06
C LEU A 6 -5.02 -7.24 -9.98
N LEU A 7 -3.75 -7.66 -9.93
CA LEU A 7 -2.60 -6.78 -9.97
C LEU A 7 -2.42 -6.14 -11.35
N ASP A 8 -2.78 -6.86 -12.41
CA ASP A 8 -2.67 -6.38 -13.78
C ASP A 8 -3.65 -5.24 -14.08
N ALA A 9 -4.81 -5.19 -13.42
CA ALA A 9 -5.82 -4.14 -13.65
C ALA A 9 -5.54 -2.80 -12.94
N ALA A 10 -4.67 -2.80 -11.91
CA ALA A 10 -4.35 -1.59 -11.14
C ALA A 10 -3.17 -0.79 -11.72
N LYS A 11 -2.36 -1.40 -12.60
CA LYS A 11 -1.16 -0.78 -13.19
C LYS A 11 -1.48 0.29 -14.25
N ASP A 12 -2.68 0.26 -14.84
CA ASP A 12 -3.03 1.15 -15.96
C ASP A 12 -3.47 2.57 -15.55
N THR A 13 -3.63 2.89 -14.26
CA THR A 13 -4.14 4.21 -13.82
C THR A 13 -3.07 5.11 -13.18
N VAL A 14 -1.98 4.56 -12.64
CA VAL A 14 -0.96 5.32 -11.87
C VAL A 14 0.18 5.86 -12.75
N GLN A 15 0.27 5.43 -14.01
CA GLN A 15 1.34 5.86 -14.91
C GLN A 15 1.19 7.32 -15.43
N ALA A 16 0.12 8.01 -15.06
CA ALA A 16 -0.14 9.39 -15.49
C ALA A 16 0.52 10.49 -14.62
N GLU A 17 1.11 10.17 -13.47
CA GLU A 17 1.74 11.17 -12.58
C GLU A 17 3.28 11.23 -12.64
N ARG A 18 3.94 10.37 -13.43
CA ARG A 18 5.40 10.15 -13.38
C ARG A 18 6.29 11.11 -14.20
N GLU A 19 5.85 12.33 -14.51
CA GLU A 19 6.63 13.27 -15.34
C GLU A 19 7.05 14.59 -14.65
N THR A 20 6.88 14.74 -13.34
CA THR A 20 7.45 15.90 -12.62
C THR A 20 8.69 15.48 -11.83
N GLY A 21 9.83 16.10 -12.13
CA GLY A 21 11.13 15.89 -11.48
C GLY A 21 11.14 16.31 -10.00
N GLU A 22 10.44 15.54 -9.17
CA GLU A 22 10.26 15.80 -7.75
C GLU A 22 11.34 15.12 -6.90
N ARG A 23 11.65 15.77 -5.78
CA ARG A 23 12.65 15.35 -4.79
C ARG A 23 12.42 13.88 -4.38
N PRO A 24 13.48 13.15 -3.96
CA PRO A 24 13.33 11.76 -3.51
C PRO A 24 12.23 11.67 -2.45
N VAL A 25 11.26 10.78 -2.69
CA VAL A 25 10.13 10.53 -1.79
C VAL A 25 10.67 10.14 -0.42
N THR A 26 10.30 10.90 0.61
CA THR A 26 10.74 10.67 1.98
C THR A 26 9.79 9.72 2.72
N GLU A 27 10.22 9.19 3.87
CA GLU A 27 9.34 8.37 4.71
C GLU A 27 8.10 9.13 5.21
N ALA A 28 8.19 10.45 5.36
CA ALA A 28 7.07 11.28 5.74
C ALA A 28 6.06 11.38 4.58
N ASP A 29 6.56 11.49 3.34
CA ASP A 29 5.74 11.53 2.14
C ASP A 29 4.98 10.21 1.95
N ASN A 30 5.62 9.06 2.22
CA ASN A 30 4.98 7.75 2.15
C ASN A 30 3.76 7.63 3.10
N LYS A 31 3.92 8.06 4.35
CA LYS A 31 2.82 8.03 5.33
C LYS A 31 1.71 9.02 4.99
N GLN A 32 2.05 10.20 4.52
CA GLN A 32 1.05 11.20 4.11
C GLN A 32 0.25 10.73 2.90
N ALA A 33 0.91 10.16 1.90
CA ALA A 33 0.25 9.61 0.72
C ALA A 33 -0.66 8.44 1.06
N LEU A 34 -0.21 7.49 1.90
CA LEU A 34 -1.06 6.41 2.40
C LEU A 34 -2.27 6.96 3.18
N THR A 35 -2.08 7.99 4.02
CA THR A 35 -3.19 8.63 4.74
C THR A 35 -4.22 9.23 3.79
N LYS A 36 -3.77 9.97 2.77
CA LYS A 36 -4.63 10.56 1.74
C LYS A 36 -5.40 9.47 0.97
N LEU A 37 -4.71 8.42 0.54
CA LEU A 37 -5.28 7.27 -0.16
C LEU A 37 -6.38 6.58 0.64
N PHE A 38 -6.17 6.40 1.95
CA PHE A 38 -7.17 5.80 2.84
C PHE A 38 -8.38 6.73 3.03
N LEU A 39 -8.18 8.03 3.20
CA LEU A 39 -9.27 9.02 3.32
C LEU A 39 -10.12 9.06 2.05
N GLU A 40 -9.50 8.99 0.87
CA GLU A 40 -10.20 9.00 -0.42
C GLU A 40 -10.96 7.70 -0.69
N THR A 41 -10.41 6.57 -0.28
CA THR A 41 -11.01 5.25 -0.51
C THR A 41 -12.08 4.92 0.54
N ARG A 42 -11.93 5.43 1.76
CA ARG A 42 -12.82 5.16 2.90
C ARG A 42 -13.15 6.42 3.71
N PRO A 43 -13.88 7.38 3.12
CA PRO A 43 -14.24 8.63 3.80
C PRO A 43 -15.15 8.43 5.03
N GLU A 44 -15.85 7.29 5.12
CA GLU A 44 -16.68 6.90 6.26
C GLU A 44 -15.87 6.44 7.49
N THR A 45 -14.58 6.14 7.29
CA THR A 45 -13.71 5.67 8.37
C THR A 45 -13.21 6.84 9.21
N THR A 46 -13.13 6.67 10.52
CA THR A 46 -12.65 7.72 11.42
C THR A 46 -11.18 8.07 11.14
N PRO A 47 -10.78 9.36 11.04
CA PRO A 47 -9.40 9.77 10.76
C PRO A 47 -8.35 9.16 11.70
N LYS A 48 -8.73 8.92 12.97
CA LYS A 48 -7.87 8.23 13.94
C LYS A 48 -7.56 6.79 13.50
N LEU A 49 -8.58 6.03 13.08
CA LEU A 49 -8.39 4.66 12.60
C LEU A 49 -7.50 4.64 11.35
N ILE A 50 -7.66 5.63 10.46
CA ILE A 50 -6.82 5.79 9.27
C ILE A 50 -5.35 6.05 9.66
N GLY A 51 -5.11 6.94 10.63
CA GLY A 51 -3.76 7.17 11.14
C GLY A 51 -3.13 5.89 11.71
N ASP A 52 -3.88 5.17 12.55
CA ASP A 52 -3.40 3.96 13.22
C ASP A 52 -3.08 2.84 12.21
N VAL A 53 -3.93 2.62 11.19
CA VAL A 53 -3.68 1.59 10.16
C VAL A 53 -2.51 1.95 9.26
N VAL A 54 -2.37 3.22 8.86
CA VAL A 54 -1.26 3.68 8.02
C VAL A 54 0.06 3.57 8.76
N GLU A 55 0.11 3.91 10.04
CA GLU A 55 1.30 3.74 10.86
C GLU A 55 1.69 2.26 10.99
N GLN A 56 0.71 1.37 11.17
CA GLN A 56 0.96 -0.07 11.24
C GLN A 56 1.44 -0.64 9.91
N ILE A 57 0.89 -0.16 8.78
CA ILE A 57 1.34 -0.53 7.43
C ILE A 57 2.79 -0.09 7.20
N ASP A 58 3.14 1.17 7.50
CA ASP A 58 4.50 1.67 7.34
C ASP A 58 5.52 0.81 8.11
N LYS A 59 5.19 0.49 9.38
CA LYS A 59 6.04 -0.35 10.23
C LYS A 59 6.20 -1.76 9.68
N ILE A 60 5.12 -2.43 9.29
CA ILE A 60 5.19 -3.82 8.85
C ILE A 60 5.90 -3.96 7.50
N VAL A 61 5.66 -3.02 6.58
CA VAL A 61 6.31 -3.00 5.27
C VAL A 61 7.81 -2.79 5.43
N LYS A 62 8.23 -1.81 6.24
CA LYS A 62 9.65 -1.57 6.55
C LYS A 62 10.34 -2.78 7.18
N ALA A 63 9.64 -3.50 8.06
CA ALA A 63 10.18 -4.69 8.71
C ALA A 63 10.23 -5.92 7.80
N THR A 64 9.36 -5.98 6.79
CA THR A 64 9.22 -7.15 5.90
C THR A 64 10.02 -6.99 4.61
N ARG A 65 10.18 -5.75 4.12
CA ARG A 65 10.93 -5.48 2.88
C ARG A 65 12.41 -5.74 3.07
N PHE A 66 13.06 -6.07 1.96
CA PHE A 66 14.50 -6.25 1.84
C PHE A 66 14.94 -5.77 0.45
N ASP A 67 16.24 -5.56 0.24
CA ASP A 67 16.74 -5.08 -1.05
C ASP A 67 16.37 -6.04 -2.18
N GLY A 68 15.70 -5.52 -3.21
CA GLY A 68 15.22 -6.32 -4.33
C GLY A 68 13.99 -7.18 -4.03
N TRP A 69 13.25 -6.91 -2.94
CA TRP A 69 12.06 -7.69 -2.59
C TRP A 69 11.04 -7.79 -3.74
N GLN A 70 10.85 -6.72 -4.51
CA GLN A 70 9.91 -6.64 -5.64
C GLN A 70 10.17 -7.69 -6.74
N SER A 71 11.44 -8.01 -7.00
CA SER A 71 11.85 -8.97 -8.05
C SER A 71 12.06 -10.39 -7.52
N SER A 72 11.94 -10.59 -6.21
CA SER A 72 12.12 -11.89 -5.57
C SER A 72 10.86 -12.77 -5.67
N HIS A 73 11.04 -14.09 -5.54
CA HIS A 73 9.93 -15.04 -5.58
C HIS A 73 9.00 -14.96 -4.36
N SER A 74 9.51 -14.48 -3.21
CA SER A 74 8.78 -14.46 -1.93
C SER A 74 8.39 -13.06 -1.48
N GLY A 75 9.17 -12.02 -1.79
CA GLY A 75 8.96 -10.65 -1.31
C GLY A 75 7.55 -10.11 -1.55
N PRO A 76 7.01 -10.14 -2.80
CA PRO A 76 5.66 -9.65 -3.06
C PRO A 76 4.60 -10.40 -2.26
N ARG A 77 4.77 -11.71 -2.08
CA ARG A 77 3.84 -12.55 -1.30
C ARG A 77 3.87 -12.20 0.18
N GLU A 78 5.05 -11.98 0.76
CA GLU A 78 5.20 -11.62 2.17
C GLU A 78 4.61 -10.22 2.45
N ILE A 79 4.86 -9.25 1.57
CA ILE A 79 4.30 -7.89 1.70
C ILE A 79 2.77 -7.91 1.55
N GLN A 80 2.23 -8.63 0.57
CA GLN A 80 0.77 -8.78 0.43
C GLN A 80 0.14 -9.42 1.67
N LYS A 81 0.76 -10.47 2.22
CA LYS A 81 0.28 -11.14 3.43
C LYS A 81 0.32 -10.21 4.64
N ALA A 82 1.42 -9.49 4.83
CA ALA A 82 1.56 -8.49 5.89
C ALA A 82 0.48 -7.40 5.78
N LEU A 83 0.27 -6.84 4.59
CA LEU A 83 -0.76 -5.84 4.34
C LEU A 83 -2.17 -6.38 4.63
N LEU A 84 -2.50 -7.58 4.16
CA LEU A 84 -3.81 -8.19 4.37
C LEU A 84 -4.10 -8.43 5.86
N LEU A 85 -3.11 -8.93 6.60
CA LEU A 85 -3.23 -9.15 8.05
C LEU A 85 -3.41 -7.84 8.81
N THR A 86 -2.66 -6.79 8.45
CA THR A 86 -2.82 -5.47 9.04
C THR A 86 -4.22 -4.93 8.77
N LEU A 87 -4.68 -4.90 7.52
CA LEU A 87 -6.04 -4.43 7.21
C LEU A 87 -7.11 -5.23 7.96
N ALA A 88 -6.94 -6.55 8.11
CA ALA A 88 -7.86 -7.38 8.87
C ALA A 88 -7.94 -6.99 10.36
N GLN A 89 -6.82 -6.62 11.00
CA GLN A 89 -6.79 -6.15 12.40
C GLN A 89 -7.62 -4.88 12.60
N PHE A 90 -7.72 -4.03 11.58
CA PHE A 90 -8.52 -2.80 11.60
C PHE A 90 -9.95 -2.99 11.03
N GLY A 91 -10.37 -4.23 10.74
CA GLY A 91 -11.68 -4.52 10.16
C GLY A 91 -11.82 -4.22 8.66
N LEU A 92 -10.71 -3.87 7.99
CA LEU A 92 -10.63 -3.50 6.58
C LEU A 92 -10.20 -4.67 5.68
N GLY A 93 -10.02 -5.87 6.21
CA GLY A 93 -9.50 -7.03 5.46
C GLY A 93 -10.38 -7.53 4.31
N LYS A 94 -11.64 -7.08 4.22
CA LYS A 94 -12.55 -7.38 3.09
C LYS A 94 -12.51 -6.32 2.00
N ASP A 95 -11.79 -5.23 2.22
CA ASP A 95 -11.72 -4.09 1.34
C ASP A 95 -10.69 -4.29 0.23
N LYS A 96 -11.15 -4.88 -0.87
CA LYS A 96 -10.29 -5.23 -2.00
C LYS A 96 -9.69 -4.01 -2.69
N GLU A 97 -10.46 -2.93 -2.80
CA GLU A 97 -10.01 -1.70 -3.45
C GLU A 97 -8.89 -1.03 -2.64
N LEU A 98 -9.10 -0.89 -1.33
CA LEU A 98 -8.09 -0.34 -0.44
C LEU A 98 -6.82 -1.19 -0.41
N PHE A 99 -6.96 -2.52 -0.39
CA PHE A 99 -5.82 -3.42 -0.48
C PHE A 99 -5.02 -3.19 -1.78
N GLN A 100 -5.70 -3.10 -2.93
CA GLN A 100 -5.05 -2.89 -4.22
C GLN A 100 -4.31 -1.56 -4.29
N LYS A 101 -4.97 -0.47 -3.88
CA LYS A 101 -4.38 0.88 -3.86
C LYS A 101 -3.19 0.94 -2.92
N ALA A 102 -3.33 0.43 -1.70
CA ALA A 102 -2.24 0.42 -0.71
C ALA A 102 -1.07 -0.46 -1.18
N TYR A 103 -1.32 -1.65 -1.73
CA TYR A 103 -0.26 -2.52 -2.25
C TYR A 103 0.46 -1.88 -3.44
N GLY A 104 -0.26 -1.28 -4.39
CA GLY A 104 0.34 -0.58 -5.52
C GLY A 104 1.26 0.56 -5.07
N TYR A 105 0.80 1.36 -4.10
CA TYR A 105 1.63 2.41 -3.50
C TYR A 105 2.89 1.83 -2.82
N ILE A 106 2.75 0.74 -2.06
CA ILE A 106 3.89 0.07 -1.42
C ILE A 106 4.88 -0.46 -2.45
N GLU A 107 4.41 -1.14 -3.49
CA GLU A 107 5.25 -1.66 -4.57
C GLU A 107 5.99 -0.55 -5.31
N GLU A 108 5.46 0.66 -5.35
CA GLU A 108 6.09 1.78 -6.05
C GLU A 108 7.09 2.56 -5.18
N HIS A 109 6.82 2.71 -3.88
CA HIS A 109 7.50 3.70 -3.03
C HIS A 109 8.27 3.10 -1.83
N TYR A 110 8.23 1.78 -1.61
CA TYR A 110 8.94 1.09 -0.53
C TYR A 110 9.93 0.04 -1.04
#